data_AF-A0A7S1W9Q8-F1
#
_entry.id   AF-A0A7S1W9Q8-F1
#
_cell.length_a   1.000
_cell.length_b   1.000
_cell.length_c   1.000
_cell.angle_alpha   90.00
_cell.angle_beta   90.00
_cell.angle_gamma   90.00
#
_symmetry.space_group_name_H-M   'P 1'
#
loop_
_entity.id
_entity.type
_entity.pdbx_description
1 polymer ?
#
loop_
_entity_poly.entity_id
_entity_poly.type
_entity_poly.pdbx_seq_one_letter_code
_entity_poly.pdbx_strand_id
1 'polypeptide(L)'
;VERVLTGAVGPPEGAAEHWWNLLQEKREPGTHARIPGMSSPFSEDRRKRVVYLLAWLVEVGVLKHSLRVWDAKLGQFCRDEEFERIEMIGDNIVKCVITDRLHVAFPPEEGGVSAKLAWVQQCIDSNEGLLRIFDYLQLDKIIGNSLSNSKFKSDVVECLFGELQLLLWACSAPGGKL
;
A
#
# COMPACT_ATOMS: atom_id res chain seq x y z
N VAL A 1 18.66 15.10 -21.00
CA VAL A 1 17.39 15.48 -20.36
C VAL A 1 16.22 15.45 -21.34
N GLU A 2 16.37 15.93 -22.59
CA GLU A 2 15.31 15.85 -23.62
C GLU A 2 15.15 14.45 -24.26
N ARG A 3 16.19 13.59 -24.19
CA ARG A 3 16.21 12.23 -24.77
C ARG A 3 15.51 11.14 -23.95
N VAL A 4 15.21 11.36 -22.67
CA VAL A 4 14.58 10.34 -21.79
C VAL A 4 13.04 10.39 -21.88
N LEU A 5 12.46 11.49 -22.39
CA LEU A 5 11.01 11.68 -22.44
C LEU A 5 10.40 11.68 -23.86
N THR A 6 11.21 11.51 -24.92
CA THR A 6 10.70 11.64 -26.32
C THR A 6 10.86 10.41 -27.22
N GLY A 7 11.32 9.25 -26.74
CA GLY A 7 11.33 8.10 -27.67
C GLY A 7 11.99 6.80 -27.27
N ALA A 8 12.41 6.59 -26.04
CA ALA A 8 13.14 5.36 -25.71
C ALA A 8 12.24 4.10 -25.55
N VAL A 9 10.92 4.25 -25.48
CA VAL A 9 10.03 3.13 -25.10
C VAL A 9 8.80 2.93 -25.99
N GLY A 10 8.73 3.64 -27.13
CA GLY A 10 7.61 3.52 -28.06
C GLY A 10 6.30 4.10 -27.50
N PRO A 11 5.13 3.64 -27.99
CA PRO A 11 3.81 4.10 -27.54
C PRO A 11 3.64 3.97 -26.01
N PRO A 12 2.67 4.66 -25.38
CA PRO A 12 2.41 4.60 -23.93
C PRO A 12 2.31 3.16 -23.37
N GLU A 13 1.83 2.23 -24.18
CA GLU A 13 1.74 0.80 -23.89
C GLU A 13 3.13 0.15 -23.78
N GLY A 14 4.06 0.48 -24.67
CA GLY A 14 5.45 0.02 -24.61
C GLY A 14 6.20 0.59 -23.41
N ALA A 15 5.92 1.84 -23.03
CA ALA A 15 6.42 2.42 -21.79
C ALA A 15 5.92 1.64 -20.57
N ALA A 16 4.61 1.38 -20.48
CA ALA A 16 4.03 0.60 -19.38
C ALA A 16 4.59 -0.82 -19.30
N GLU A 17 4.78 -1.50 -20.44
CA GLU A 17 5.35 -2.83 -20.52
C GLU A 17 6.84 -2.86 -20.10
N HIS A 18 7.63 -1.88 -20.53
CA HIS A 18 9.02 -1.74 -20.10
C HIS A 18 9.14 -1.48 -18.60
N TRP A 19 8.34 -0.58 -18.04
CA TRP A 19 8.31 -0.34 -16.59
C TRP A 19 7.82 -1.57 -15.83
N TRP A 20 6.84 -2.29 -16.37
CA TRP A 20 6.39 -3.55 -15.82
C TRP A 20 7.52 -4.58 -15.78
N ASN A 21 8.31 -4.69 -16.85
CA ASN A 21 9.45 -5.59 -16.96
C ASN A 21 10.59 -5.17 -16.01
N LEU A 22 10.91 -3.88 -15.88
CA LEU A 22 11.90 -3.38 -14.92
C LEU A 22 11.53 -3.71 -13.46
N LEU A 23 10.23 -3.66 -13.14
CA LEU A 23 9.71 -4.08 -11.83
C LEU A 23 9.67 -5.61 -11.63
N GLN A 24 10.00 -6.40 -12.65
CA GLN A 24 10.04 -7.87 -12.64
C GLN A 24 11.47 -8.41 -12.83
N GLU A 25 12.37 -7.60 -13.39
CA GLU A 25 13.78 -7.91 -13.48
C GLU A 25 14.35 -8.07 -12.08
N LYS A 26 15.02 -9.21 -11.86
CA LYS A 26 15.67 -9.56 -10.60
C LYS A 26 16.83 -8.60 -10.32
N ARG A 27 16.54 -7.39 -9.85
CA ARG A 27 17.47 -6.62 -9.03
C ARG A 27 17.60 -7.32 -7.68
N GLU A 28 18.76 -7.19 -7.03
CA GLU A 28 19.17 -7.81 -5.76
C GLU A 28 17.99 -8.15 -4.81
N PRO A 29 17.96 -9.34 -4.19
CA PRO A 29 16.88 -9.77 -3.31
C PRO A 29 16.47 -8.66 -2.32
N GLY A 30 15.23 -8.16 -2.42
CA GLY A 30 14.68 -7.13 -1.53
C GLY A 30 14.39 -5.77 -2.15
N THR A 31 14.94 -5.45 -3.33
CA THR A 31 14.71 -4.14 -3.98
C THR A 31 13.34 -4.06 -4.66
N HIS A 32 12.97 -5.07 -5.46
CA HIS A 32 11.69 -5.14 -6.22
C HIS A 32 10.98 -6.49 -6.14
N ALA A 33 11.32 -7.33 -5.16
CA ALA A 33 10.75 -8.67 -5.06
C ALA A 33 9.23 -8.60 -4.86
N ARG A 34 8.48 -8.74 -5.95
CA ARG A 34 7.04 -8.96 -5.89
C ARG A 34 6.80 -10.30 -5.22
N ILE A 35 5.77 -10.39 -4.39
CA ILE A 35 5.33 -11.68 -3.85
C ILE A 35 4.79 -12.48 -5.05
N PRO A 36 5.42 -13.60 -5.47
CA PRO A 36 5.03 -14.29 -6.69
C PRO A 36 3.56 -14.74 -6.66
N GLY A 37 3.10 -15.22 -5.50
CA GLY A 37 1.71 -15.59 -5.26
C GLY A 37 0.72 -14.42 -5.42
N MET A 38 1.17 -13.17 -5.28
CA MET A 38 0.36 -11.96 -5.43
C MET A 38 0.47 -11.33 -6.83
N SER A 39 1.32 -11.87 -7.70
CA SER A 39 1.60 -11.30 -9.02
C SER A 39 0.70 -11.91 -10.11
N SER A 40 0.13 -11.06 -10.97
CA SER A 40 -0.62 -11.44 -12.17
C SER A 40 -0.43 -10.35 -13.23
N PRO A 41 -0.46 -10.65 -14.53
CA PRO A 41 -0.52 -9.60 -15.56
C PRO A 41 -1.82 -8.77 -15.46
N PHE A 42 -2.90 -9.35 -14.95
CA PHE A 42 -4.19 -8.68 -14.81
C PHE A 42 -4.31 -7.94 -13.47
N SER A 43 -4.66 -6.66 -13.52
CA SER A 43 -4.85 -5.82 -12.32
C SER A 43 -5.92 -6.35 -11.38
N GLU A 44 -7.00 -6.86 -11.95
CA GLU A 44 -8.14 -7.41 -11.19
C GLU A 44 -7.76 -8.65 -10.37
N ASP A 45 -6.92 -9.52 -10.90
CA ASP A 45 -6.43 -10.69 -10.17
C ASP A 45 -5.53 -10.27 -9.00
N ARG A 46 -4.63 -9.30 -9.22
CA ARG A 46 -3.77 -8.76 -8.16
C ARG A 46 -4.63 -8.17 -7.04
N ARG A 47 -5.64 -7.39 -7.40
CA ARG A 47 -6.61 -6.80 -6.47
C ARG A 47 -7.34 -7.87 -5.67
N LYS A 48 -7.94 -8.86 -6.32
CA LYS A 48 -8.64 -9.98 -5.66
C LYS A 48 -7.75 -10.74 -4.68
N ARG A 49 -6.49 -10.99 -5.05
CA ARG A 49 -5.52 -11.67 -4.18
C ARG A 49 -5.19 -10.84 -2.94
N VAL A 50 -4.98 -9.52 -3.10
CA VAL A 50 -4.79 -8.61 -1.96
C VAL A 50 -6.01 -8.59 -1.06
N VAL A 51 -7.21 -8.44 -1.62
CA VAL A 51 -8.46 -8.44 -0.85
C VAL A 51 -8.66 -9.75 -0.10
N TYR A 52 -8.41 -10.90 -0.75
CA TYR A 52 -8.48 -12.20 -0.11
C TYR A 52 -7.49 -12.32 1.06
N LEU A 53 -6.24 -11.91 0.86
CA LEU A 53 -5.21 -11.93 1.90
C LEU A 53 -5.63 -11.06 3.10
N LEU A 54 -6.13 -9.84 2.85
CA LEU A 54 -6.60 -8.95 3.91
C LEU A 54 -7.78 -9.56 4.68
N ALA A 55 -8.77 -10.11 3.98
CA ALA A 55 -9.90 -10.78 4.61
C ALA A 55 -9.44 -11.97 5.47
N TRP A 56 -8.53 -12.80 4.94
CA TRP A 56 -7.97 -13.92 5.68
C TRP A 56 -7.22 -13.48 6.94
N LEU A 57 -6.39 -12.42 6.85
CA LEU A 57 -5.67 -11.87 8.00
C LEU A 57 -6.62 -11.32 9.08
N VAL A 58 -7.79 -10.78 8.70
CA VAL A 58 -8.85 -10.39 9.65
C VAL A 58 -9.47 -11.62 10.31
N GLU A 59 -9.74 -12.67 9.54
CA GLU A 59 -10.32 -13.92 10.04
C GLU A 59 -9.41 -14.63 11.04
N VAL A 60 -8.11 -14.72 10.75
CA VAL A 60 -7.13 -15.34 11.65
C VAL A 60 -6.70 -14.44 12.82
N GLY A 61 -7.27 -13.24 12.93
CA GLY A 61 -7.03 -12.32 14.04
C GLY A 61 -5.66 -11.63 14.01
N VAL A 62 -5.03 -11.55 12.83
CA VAL A 62 -3.80 -10.77 12.63
C VAL A 62 -4.12 -9.28 12.47
N LEU A 63 -5.10 -8.95 11.62
CA LEU A 63 -5.65 -7.59 11.51
C LEU A 63 -6.81 -7.45 12.49
N LYS A 64 -6.57 -6.74 13.58
CA LYS A 64 -7.49 -6.61 14.72
C LYS A 64 -8.20 -5.26 14.75
N HIS A 65 -7.54 -4.20 14.30
CA HIS A 65 -8.04 -2.82 14.44
C HIS A 65 -8.50 -2.24 13.10
N SER A 66 -7.65 -2.26 12.07
CA SER A 66 -7.86 -1.52 10.81
C SER A 66 -9.17 -1.85 10.08
N LEU A 67 -9.59 -3.12 10.10
CA LEU A 67 -10.77 -3.61 9.38
C LEU A 67 -11.91 -4.08 10.30
N ARG A 68 -11.81 -3.82 11.61
CA ARG A 68 -12.87 -4.08 12.61
C ARG A 68 -13.34 -2.80 13.30
N VAL A 69 -13.25 -1.68 12.57
CA VAL A 69 -13.56 -0.32 13.03
C VAL A 69 -15.05 0.00 13.14
N TRP A 70 -15.96 -0.93 12.84
CA TRP A 70 -17.39 -0.66 12.90
C TRP A 70 -18.04 -1.34 14.11
N ASP A 71 -18.66 -0.55 14.99
CA ASP A 71 -19.50 -1.09 16.06
C ASP A 71 -20.95 -1.19 15.57
N ALA A 72 -21.40 -2.43 15.35
CA ALA A 72 -22.75 -2.72 14.91
C ALA A 72 -23.84 -2.35 15.94
N LYS A 73 -23.52 -2.30 17.24
CA LYS A 73 -24.47 -1.93 18.30
C LYS A 73 -24.65 -0.42 18.37
N LEU A 74 -23.56 0.33 18.23
CA LEU A 74 -23.58 1.79 18.26
C LEU A 74 -23.88 2.40 16.87
N GLY A 75 -23.76 1.60 15.80
CA GLY A 75 -24.00 2.04 14.43
C GLY A 75 -23.02 3.10 13.96
N GLN A 76 -21.77 3.04 14.44
CA GLN A 76 -20.76 4.07 14.17
C GLN A 76 -19.36 3.49 13.98
N PHE A 77 -18.51 4.30 13.36
CA PHE A 77 -17.07 4.09 13.31
C PHE A 77 -16.50 4.24 14.72
N CYS A 78 -15.73 3.24 15.16
CA CYS A 78 -15.05 3.20 16.43
C CYS A 78 -13.58 3.49 16.23
N ARG A 79 -13.13 4.53 16.91
CA ARG A 79 -11.77 5.02 16.92
C ARG A 79 -11.27 4.91 18.35
N ASP A 80 -10.71 3.74 18.69
CA ASP A 80 -10.14 3.54 20.02
C ASP A 80 -8.68 4.05 20.05
N GLU A 81 -8.12 4.19 21.26
CA GLU A 81 -6.76 4.71 21.41
C GLU A 81 -5.71 3.84 20.71
N GLU A 82 -5.98 2.53 20.60
CA GLU A 82 -5.06 1.61 19.93
C GLU A 82 -5.08 1.80 18.42
N PHE A 83 -6.27 1.98 17.83
CA PHE A 83 -6.43 2.35 16.43
C PHE A 83 -5.65 3.63 16.10
N GLU A 84 -5.78 4.68 16.92
CA GLU A 84 -5.08 5.95 16.69
C GLU A 84 -3.56 5.81 16.79
N ARG A 85 -3.05 5.02 17.74
CA ARG A 85 -1.61 4.72 17.85
C ARG A 85 -1.10 3.98 16.62
N ILE A 86 -1.84 2.98 16.14
CA ILE A 86 -1.45 2.18 14.97
C ILE A 86 -1.57 2.99 13.68
N GLU A 87 -2.59 3.83 13.55
CA GLU A 87 -2.75 4.77 12.44
C GLU A 87 -1.55 5.72 12.34
N MET A 88 -1.11 6.32 13.45
CA MET A 88 0.09 7.16 13.47
C MET A 88 1.35 6.40 13.03
N ILE A 89 1.53 5.13 13.43
CA ILE A 89 2.63 4.29 12.93
C ILE A 89 2.47 4.11 11.43
N GLY A 90 1.26 3.77 10.98
CA GLY A 90 0.87 3.61 9.59
C GLY A 90 1.21 4.80 8.70
N ASP A 91 0.83 6.01 9.08
CA ASP A 91 1.12 7.25 8.35
C ASP A 91 2.63 7.41 8.10
N ASN A 92 3.44 7.23 9.15
CA ASN A 92 4.90 7.27 9.03
C ASN A 92 5.42 6.18 8.08
N ILE A 93 4.86 4.98 8.15
CA ILE A 93 5.26 3.85 7.30
C ILE A 93 4.88 4.07 5.85
N VAL A 94 3.68 4.59 5.55
CA VAL A 94 3.27 4.92 4.18
C VAL A 94 4.27 5.91 3.57
N LYS A 95 4.56 7.00 4.29
CA LYS A 95 5.51 8.02 3.82
C LYS A 95 6.89 7.45 3.54
N CYS A 96 7.45 6.65 4.46
CA CYS A 96 8.77 6.04 4.29
C CYS A 96 8.78 5.01 3.15
N VAL A 97 7.84 4.06 3.15
CA VAL A 97 7.82 2.95 2.18
C VAL A 97 7.58 3.46 0.77
N ILE A 98 6.66 4.41 0.56
CA ILE A 98 6.42 4.97 -0.78
C ILE A 98 7.66 5.71 -1.27
N THR A 99 8.29 6.52 -0.41
CA THR A 99 9.55 7.20 -0.73
C THR A 99 10.62 6.21 -1.14
N ASP A 100 10.86 5.18 -0.33
CA ASP A 100 11.90 4.17 -0.58
C ASP A 100 11.63 3.42 -1.89
N ARG A 101 10.39 2.98 -2.11
CA ARG A 101 10.03 2.25 -3.34
C ARG A 101 10.16 3.11 -4.59
N LEU A 102 9.83 4.40 -4.51
CA LEU A 102 10.05 5.33 -5.62
C LEU A 102 11.55 5.54 -5.90
N HIS A 103 12.40 5.67 -4.87
CA HIS A 103 13.84 5.83 -5.07
C HIS A 103 14.51 4.58 -5.64
N VAL A 104 14.03 3.39 -5.27
CA VAL A 104 14.57 2.15 -5.87
C VAL A 104 14.07 1.98 -7.31
N ALA A 105 12.80 2.31 -7.58
CA ALA A 105 12.23 2.20 -8.93
C ALA A 105 12.75 3.27 -9.89
N PHE A 106 13.10 4.44 -9.36
CA PHE A 106 13.63 5.59 -10.07
C PHE A 106 14.88 6.07 -9.33
N PRO A 107 16.06 5.47 -9.60
CA PRO A 107 17.28 5.82 -8.88
C PRO A 107 17.81 7.21 -9.27
N PRO A 108 18.52 7.92 -8.36
CA PRO A 108 19.07 9.24 -8.60
C PRO A 108 19.96 9.32 -9.85
N GLU A 109 20.75 8.28 -10.11
CA GLU A 109 21.69 8.19 -11.23
C GLU A 109 20.96 8.15 -12.59
N GLU A 110 19.70 7.70 -12.61
CA GLU A 110 18.81 7.69 -13.78
C GLU A 110 17.92 8.95 -13.85
N GLY A 111 18.12 9.92 -12.95
CA GLY A 111 17.33 11.15 -12.85
C GLY A 111 16.11 11.06 -11.93
N GLY A 112 16.08 10.05 -11.05
CA GLY A 112 14.98 9.77 -10.13
C GLY A 112 14.86 10.68 -8.90
N VAL A 113 15.78 11.63 -8.71
CA VAL A 113 15.58 12.71 -7.72
C VAL A 113 15.01 13.92 -8.45
N SER A 114 13.71 13.85 -8.79
CA SER A 114 13.02 14.90 -9.55
C SER A 114 11.78 15.40 -8.83
N ALA A 115 11.42 16.67 -9.08
CA ALA A 115 10.18 17.26 -8.57
C ALA A 115 8.94 16.43 -8.93
N LYS A 116 8.95 15.74 -10.07
CA LYS A 116 7.82 14.87 -10.50
C LYS A 116 7.62 13.69 -9.55
N LEU A 117 8.70 13.11 -9.02
CA LEU A 117 8.60 11.98 -8.09
C LEU A 117 8.13 12.40 -6.71
N ALA A 118 8.53 13.59 -6.26
CA ALA A 118 7.95 14.20 -5.06
C ALA A 118 6.44 14.45 -5.20
N TRP A 119 5.97 14.86 -6.40
CA TRP A 119 4.54 15.01 -6.67
C TRP A 119 3.80 13.67 -6.69
N VAL A 120 4.40 12.63 -7.28
CA VAL A 120 3.82 11.27 -7.26
C VAL A 120 3.68 10.77 -5.83
N GLN A 121 4.72 10.93 -5.01
CA GLN A 121 4.68 10.60 -3.60
C GLN A 121 3.53 11.33 -2.90
N GLN A 122 3.47 12.66 -3.04
CA GLN A 122 2.43 13.49 -2.43
C GLN A 122 1.01 13.07 -2.86
N CYS A 123 0.83 12.64 -4.11
CA CYS A 123 -0.47 12.13 -4.56
C CYS A 123 -0.84 10.82 -3.88
N ILE A 124 0.13 9.93 -3.63
CA ILE A 124 -0.11 8.62 -3.04
C ILE A 124 -0.33 8.70 -1.53
N ASP A 125 0.52 9.44 -0.81
CA ASP A 125 0.48 9.55 0.66
C ASP A 125 -0.51 10.61 1.18
N SER A 126 -1.15 11.37 0.29
CA SER A 126 -2.28 12.23 0.66
C SER A 126 -3.52 11.44 1.07
N ASN A 127 -4.39 12.05 1.89
CA ASN A 127 -5.70 11.49 2.25
C ASN A 127 -6.51 11.05 1.03
N GLU A 128 -6.47 11.80 -0.07
CA GLU A 128 -7.16 11.46 -1.32
C GLU A 128 -6.56 10.22 -1.99
N GLY A 129 -5.22 10.08 -1.97
CA GLY A 129 -4.53 8.87 -2.43
C GLY A 129 -4.92 7.64 -1.60
N LEU A 130 -4.89 7.78 -0.27
CA LEU A 130 -5.29 6.73 0.67
C LEU A 130 -6.78 6.35 0.52
N LEU A 131 -7.65 7.33 0.33
CA LEU A 131 -9.07 7.12 0.03
C LEU A 131 -9.24 6.26 -1.24
N ARG A 132 -8.47 6.54 -2.29
CA ARG A 132 -8.52 5.75 -3.53
C ARG A 132 -8.02 4.33 -3.33
N ILE A 133 -7.05 4.11 -2.44
CA ILE A 133 -6.62 2.75 -2.06
C ILE A 133 -7.76 2.02 -1.35
N PHE A 134 -8.43 2.67 -0.39
CA PHE A 134 -9.60 2.12 0.31
C PHE A 134 -10.69 1.68 -0.70
N ASP A 135 -11.07 2.59 -1.60
CA ASP A 135 -12.15 2.34 -2.57
C ASP A 135 -11.74 1.29 -3.63
N TYR A 136 -10.49 1.33 -4.10
CA TYR A 136 -9.98 0.35 -5.06
C TYR A 136 -10.01 -1.08 -4.49
N LEU A 137 -9.57 -1.24 -3.24
CA LEU A 137 -9.58 -2.52 -2.54
C LEU A 137 -10.96 -2.91 -2.00
N GLN A 138 -11.95 -2.01 -2.05
CA GLN A 138 -13.31 -2.26 -1.55
C GLN A 138 -13.29 -2.72 -0.09
N LEU A 139 -12.54 -2.01 0.75
CA LEU A 139 -12.35 -2.38 2.16
C LEU A 139 -13.65 -2.32 2.97
N ASP A 140 -14.62 -1.52 2.53
CA ASP A 140 -15.99 -1.49 3.03
C ASP A 140 -16.66 -2.88 3.02
N LYS A 141 -16.37 -3.70 2.01
CA LYS A 141 -16.87 -5.08 1.92
C LYS A 141 -16.27 -5.99 2.98
N ILE A 142 -15.01 -5.77 3.36
CA ILE A 142 -14.34 -6.56 4.41
C ILE A 142 -14.85 -6.10 5.78
N ILE A 143 -14.99 -4.78 5.99
CA ILE A 143 -15.56 -4.19 7.20
C ILE A 143 -17.03 -4.60 7.38
N GLY A 144 -17.75 -4.85 6.28
CA GLY A 144 -19.17 -5.16 6.29
C GLY A 144 -20.07 -3.92 6.42
N ASN A 145 -19.52 -2.72 6.27
CA ASN A 145 -20.26 -1.46 6.31
C ASN A 145 -19.59 -0.38 5.44
N SER A 146 -20.41 0.54 4.91
CA SER A 146 -19.94 1.68 4.14
C SER A 146 -19.55 2.83 5.05
N LEU A 147 -18.29 3.25 4.97
CA LEU A 147 -17.83 4.47 5.64
C LEU A 147 -18.14 5.67 4.74
N SER A 148 -18.90 6.65 5.24
CA SER A 148 -19.24 7.86 4.46
C SER A 148 -18.18 8.95 4.55
N ASN A 149 -17.37 8.96 5.61
CA ASN A 149 -16.35 9.96 5.85
C ASN A 149 -15.03 9.59 5.17
N SER A 150 -14.56 10.45 4.24
CA SER A 150 -13.31 10.27 3.51
C SER A 150 -12.10 10.19 4.43
N LYS A 151 -12.07 10.98 5.51
CA LYS A 151 -10.99 10.89 6.52
C LYS A 151 -10.97 9.51 7.16
N PHE A 152 -12.11 8.97 7.57
CA PHE A 152 -12.15 7.66 8.21
C PHE A 152 -11.64 6.54 7.30
N LYS A 153 -11.88 6.65 5.98
CA LYS A 153 -11.33 5.72 5.00
C LYS A 153 -9.82 5.83 4.88
N SER A 154 -9.25 7.04 4.87
CA SER A 154 -7.80 7.26 4.86
C SER A 154 -7.14 6.68 6.12
N ASP A 155 -7.67 7.01 7.29
CA ASP A 155 -7.14 6.53 8.58
C ASP A 155 -7.23 4.99 8.72
N VAL A 156 -8.21 4.33 8.09
CA VAL A 156 -8.26 2.86 8.00
C VAL A 156 -7.08 2.31 7.20
N VAL A 157 -6.72 2.95 6.08
CA VAL A 157 -5.59 2.52 5.25
C VAL A 157 -4.28 2.72 6.00
N GLU A 158 -4.10 3.86 6.67
CA GLU A 158 -2.94 4.09 7.54
C GLU A 158 -2.85 3.03 8.63
N CYS A 159 -3.93 2.81 9.40
CA CYS A 159 -3.98 1.76 10.41
C CYS A 159 -3.64 0.37 9.84
N LEU A 160 -4.10 0.05 8.63
CA LEU A 160 -3.74 -1.20 7.95
C LEU A 160 -2.23 -1.32 7.70
N PHE A 161 -1.58 -0.28 7.19
CA PHE A 161 -0.13 -0.25 7.04
C PHE A 161 0.59 -0.41 8.40
N GLY A 162 0.06 0.21 9.45
CA GLY A 162 0.57 0.08 10.81
C GLY A 162 0.53 -1.36 11.32
N GLU A 163 -0.63 -2.04 11.23
CA GLU A 163 -0.77 -3.44 11.69
C GLU A 163 0.16 -4.39 10.92
N LEU A 164 0.25 -4.22 9.59
CA LEU A 164 1.14 -5.04 8.77
C LEU A 164 2.62 -4.81 9.12
N GLN A 165 3.01 -3.57 9.43
CA GLN A 165 4.37 -3.28 9.84
C GLN A 165 4.69 -3.88 11.22
N LEU A 166 3.78 -3.76 12.18
CA LEU A 166 3.92 -4.36 13.50
C LEU A 166 4.08 -5.89 13.41
N LEU A 167 3.32 -6.54 12.52
CA LEU A 167 3.47 -7.96 12.23
C LEU A 167 4.87 -8.27 11.70
N LEU A 168 5.36 -7.52 10.72
CA LEU A 168 6.70 -7.73 10.16
C LEU A 168 7.80 -7.57 11.22
N TRP A 169 7.68 -6.56 12.10
CA TRP A 169 8.61 -6.37 13.22
C TRP A 169 8.56 -7.55 14.20
N ALA A 170 7.36 -8.02 14.55
CA ALA A 170 7.20 -9.17 15.43
C ALA A 170 7.82 -10.45 14.84
N CYS A 171 7.68 -10.66 13.53
CA CYS A 171 8.29 -11.80 12.83
C CYS A 171 9.80 -11.67 12.63
N SER A 172 10.35 -10.45 12.63
CA SER A 172 11.78 -10.19 12.40
C SER A 172 12.60 -10.15 13.69
N ALA A 173 11.95 -10.17 14.87
CA ALA A 173 12.64 -10.18 16.15
C ALA A 173 13.33 -11.53 16.42
N PRO A 174 14.63 -11.55 16.75
CA PRO A 174 15.33 -12.78 17.13
C PRO A 174 14.73 -13.32 18.43
N GLY A 175 13.98 -14.42 18.34
CA GLY A 175 13.34 -15.07 19.49
C GLY A 175 11.81 -15.18 19.44
N GLY A 176 11.18 -14.86 18.29
CA GLY A 176 9.76 -15.01 17.97
C GLY A 176 8.88 -15.71 19.01
N LYS A 177 8.29 -14.92 19.91
CA LYS A 177 7.10 -15.32 20.66
C LYS A 177 5.94 -14.50 20.13
N LEU A 178 5.09 -15.17 19.35
CA LEU A 178 3.65 -14.89 19.31
C LEU A 178 2.96 -15.98 20.09
#